data_AF-X1TCB9-F1
#
_entry.id   AF-X1TCB9-F1
#
_cell.length_a   1.000
_cell.length_b   1.000
_cell.length_c   1.000
_cell.angle_alpha   90.00
_cell.angle_beta   90.00
_cell.angle_gamma   90.00
#
_symmetry.space_group_name_H-M   'P 1'
#
loop_
_entity.id
_entity.type
_entity.pdbx_description
1 polymer ?
#
loop_
_entity_poly.entity_id
_entity_poly.type
_entity_poly.pdbx_seq_one_letter_code
_entity_poly.pdbx_strand_id
1 'polypeptide(L)'
;TWTSTLERKLRDTFEVTFTRAGLSPRRFMPEYRLELPSIKTLTTQDDMIKAVEALARELVETEKARKIRPPRVRPPPPERLPPRPPRIITPPEDEEVFIGVPIIPKEFPEYPRKGFIPSRRLTALERDEIWDIFSSKIYLCGKRPEYFKPEFDEWLGNYLFNSWEGVKRNFSDVVDLICLEKEVKLLPRALPTEVIDELIHWITSINTIEVRIDTKKIKRKPKTIEEVIDKLDEMGKTADREDVIAAIKRGWAEKVPNYVVVEKSYLEKLIGEPLE
;
A
#
# COMPACT_ATOMS: atom_id res chain seq x y z
N THR A 1 29.46 -22.30 -11.20
CA THR A 1 29.36 -22.16 -9.72
C THR A 1 29.13 -20.70 -9.39
N TRP A 2 28.20 -20.37 -8.50
CA TRP A 2 27.91 -18.97 -8.12
C TRP A 2 29.08 -18.38 -7.33
N THR A 3 29.65 -17.27 -7.79
CA THR A 3 30.74 -16.57 -7.10
C THR A 3 30.37 -15.11 -6.81
N SER A 4 30.95 -14.54 -5.77
CA SER A 4 30.78 -13.10 -5.45
C SER A 4 31.24 -12.20 -6.60
N THR A 5 32.23 -12.64 -7.37
CA THR A 5 32.72 -11.98 -8.59
C THR A 5 31.70 -11.99 -9.71
N LEU A 6 30.97 -13.10 -9.90
CA LEU A 6 29.90 -13.21 -10.88
C LEU A 6 28.70 -12.35 -10.50
N GLU A 7 28.30 -12.37 -9.22
CA GLU A 7 27.21 -11.53 -8.72
C GLU A 7 27.49 -10.03 -8.89
N ARG A 8 28.73 -9.60 -8.60
CA ARG A 8 29.15 -8.22 -8.88
C ARG A 8 29.08 -7.91 -10.37
N LYS A 9 29.59 -8.81 -11.23
CA LYS A 9 29.55 -8.62 -12.69
C LYS A 9 28.13 -8.49 -13.23
N LEU A 10 27.19 -9.31 -12.75
CA LEU A 10 25.78 -9.23 -13.12
C LEU A 10 25.15 -7.91 -12.65
N ARG A 11 25.46 -7.46 -11.43
CA ARG A 11 24.98 -6.17 -10.92
C ARG A 11 25.51 -5.01 -11.74
N ASP A 12 26.81 -5.02 -12.04
CA ASP A 12 27.46 -3.99 -12.85
C ASP A 12 26.83 -3.95 -14.25
N THR A 13 26.57 -5.09 -14.88
CA THR A 13 25.87 -5.17 -16.17
C THR A 13 24.47 -4.55 -16.12
N PHE A 14 23.71 -4.84 -15.06
CA PHE A 14 22.38 -4.26 -14.86
C PHE A 14 22.47 -2.74 -14.70
N GLU A 15 23.34 -2.24 -13.81
CA GLU A 15 23.50 -0.80 -13.53
C GLU A 15 24.00 -0.02 -14.76
N VAL A 16 24.94 -0.58 -15.52
CA VAL A 16 25.46 0.02 -16.75
C VAL A 16 24.35 0.16 -17.80
N THR A 17 23.46 -0.84 -17.92
CA THR A 17 22.37 -0.81 -18.90
C THR A 17 21.37 0.32 -18.59
N PHE A 18 21.02 0.52 -17.32
CA PHE A 18 20.17 1.64 -16.89
C PHE A 18 20.84 3.00 -17.05
N THR A 19 22.13 3.08 -16.71
CA THR A 19 22.91 4.32 -16.85
C THR A 19 23.01 4.75 -18.31
N ARG A 20 23.23 3.81 -19.24
CA ARG A 20 23.20 4.07 -20.70
C ARG A 20 21.85 4.55 -21.20
N ALA A 21 20.75 4.17 -20.54
CA ALA A 21 19.40 4.61 -20.85
C ALA A 21 19.01 5.94 -20.17
N GLY A 22 19.91 6.57 -19.41
CA GLY A 22 19.65 7.81 -18.68
C GLY A 22 18.69 7.63 -17.49
N LEU A 23 18.57 6.42 -16.96
CA LEU A 23 17.69 6.09 -15.82
C LEU A 23 18.51 5.72 -14.59
N SER A 24 17.99 6.03 -13.40
CA SER A 24 18.64 5.66 -12.13
C SER A 24 18.44 4.16 -11.84
N PRO A 25 19.51 3.35 -11.75
CA PRO A 25 19.38 1.91 -11.49
C PRO A 25 18.74 1.60 -10.13
N ARG A 26 18.92 2.48 -9.13
CA ARG A 26 18.48 2.26 -7.74
C ARG A 26 17.00 1.94 -7.62
N ARG A 27 16.16 2.55 -8.46
CA ARG A 27 14.71 2.35 -8.46
C ARG A 27 14.31 0.94 -8.92
N PHE A 28 15.15 0.28 -9.72
CA PHE A 28 14.87 -1.00 -10.37
C PHE A 28 15.66 -2.18 -9.74
N MET A 29 16.38 -1.92 -8.64
CA MET A 29 17.10 -2.94 -7.89
C MET A 29 16.20 -3.97 -7.21
N PRO A 30 14.97 -3.64 -6.74
CA PRO A 30 14.03 -4.65 -6.26
C PRO A 30 13.68 -5.71 -7.32
N GLU A 31 13.43 -5.28 -8.56
CA GLU A 31 13.09 -6.12 -9.71
C GLU A 31 14.27 -7.00 -10.11
N TYR A 32 15.47 -6.43 -10.13
CA TYR A 32 16.70 -7.21 -10.29
C TYR A 32 16.86 -8.31 -9.23
N ARG A 33 16.59 -8.00 -7.95
CA ARG A 33 16.68 -8.98 -6.85
C ARG A 33 15.63 -10.08 -6.95
N LEU A 34 14.44 -9.77 -7.46
CA LEU A 34 13.37 -10.74 -7.65
C LEU A 34 13.68 -11.74 -8.77
N GLU A 35 14.36 -11.30 -9.83
CA GLU A 35 14.69 -12.15 -10.98
C GLU A 35 16.03 -12.89 -10.84
N LEU A 36 16.89 -12.46 -9.92
CA LEU A 36 18.17 -13.13 -9.65
C LEU A 36 18.06 -14.65 -9.37
N PRO A 37 17.08 -15.16 -8.61
CA PRO A 37 16.86 -16.60 -8.44
C PRO A 37 16.59 -17.34 -9.76
N SER A 38 15.83 -16.76 -10.68
CA SER A 38 15.55 -17.32 -12.00
C SER A 38 16.78 -17.28 -12.90
N ILE A 39 17.58 -16.22 -12.81
CA ILE A 39 18.83 -16.09 -13.57
C ILE A 39 19.88 -17.08 -13.06
N LYS A 40 19.88 -17.38 -11.74
CA LYS A 40 20.76 -18.38 -11.12
C LYS A 40 20.57 -19.79 -11.65
N THR A 41 19.39 -20.14 -12.17
CA THR A 41 19.14 -21.49 -12.70
C THR A 41 19.72 -21.70 -14.10
N LEU A 42 20.27 -20.67 -14.73
CA LEU A 42 20.89 -20.78 -16.06
C LEU A 42 22.23 -21.53 -15.99
N THR A 43 22.54 -22.28 -17.04
CA THR A 43 23.68 -23.21 -17.07
C THR A 43 25.02 -22.52 -17.28
N THR A 44 25.05 -21.43 -18.05
CA THR A 44 26.30 -20.72 -18.38
C THR A 44 26.31 -19.29 -17.86
N GLN A 45 27.51 -18.79 -17.58
CA GLN A 45 27.71 -17.40 -17.15
C GLN A 45 27.25 -16.40 -18.21
N ASP A 46 27.44 -16.71 -19.50
CA ASP A 46 27.05 -15.82 -20.58
C ASP A 46 25.52 -15.75 -20.73
N ASP A 47 24.81 -16.86 -20.49
CA ASP A 47 23.34 -16.85 -20.45
C ASP A 47 22.82 -16.01 -19.28
N MET A 48 23.48 -16.06 -18.12
CA MET A 48 23.14 -15.21 -16.98
C MET A 48 23.32 -13.73 -17.29
N ILE A 49 24.43 -13.36 -17.95
CA ILE A 49 24.69 -11.97 -18.35
C ILE A 49 23.64 -11.51 -19.37
N LYS A 50 23.34 -12.33 -20.38
CA LYS A 50 22.30 -12.02 -21.38
C LYS A 50 20.91 -11.88 -20.75
N ALA A 51 20.56 -12.72 -19.78
CA ALA A 51 19.29 -12.63 -19.07
C ALA A 51 19.18 -11.34 -18.25
N VAL A 52 20.26 -10.92 -17.58
CA VAL A 52 20.30 -9.64 -16.87
C VAL A 52 20.20 -8.45 -17.84
N GLU A 53 20.88 -8.49 -18.98
CA GLU A 53 20.77 -7.45 -20.01
C GLU A 53 19.35 -7.38 -20.59
N ALA A 54 18.71 -8.53 -20.83
CA ALA A 54 17.35 -8.60 -21.33
C ALA A 54 16.36 -8.00 -20.32
N LEU A 55 16.47 -8.39 -19.05
CA LEU A 55 15.67 -7.82 -17.95
C LEU A 55 15.84 -6.30 -17.85
N ALA A 56 17.09 -5.83 -17.89
CA ALA A 56 17.36 -4.39 -17.81
C ALA A 56 16.77 -3.63 -19.00
N ARG A 57 16.83 -4.19 -20.21
CA ARG A 57 16.23 -3.57 -21.41
C ARG A 57 14.70 -3.55 -21.34
N GLU A 58 14.07 -4.63 -20.90
CA GLU A 58 12.62 -4.71 -20.76
C GLU A 58 12.08 -3.64 -19.78
N LEU A 59 12.74 -3.49 -18.63
CA LEU A 59 12.38 -2.49 -17.64
C LEU A 59 12.60 -1.06 -18.15
N VAL A 60 13.69 -0.83 -18.88
CA VAL A 60 13.96 0.47 -19.54
C VAL A 60 12.87 0.81 -20.56
N GLU A 61 12.47 -0.13 -21.40
CA GLU A 61 11.42 0.09 -22.41
C GLU A 61 10.05 0.32 -21.77
N THR A 62 9.72 -0.42 -20.72
CA THR A 62 8.49 -0.22 -19.94
C THR A 62 8.44 1.17 -19.31
N GLU A 63 9.56 1.65 -18.75
CA GLU A 63 9.64 2.98 -18.14
C GLU A 63 9.60 4.10 -19.19
N LYS A 64 10.22 3.91 -20.36
CA LYS A 64 10.12 4.85 -21.48
C LYS A 64 8.68 4.93 -22.01
N ALA A 65 8.00 3.80 -22.17
CA ALA A 65 6.61 3.75 -22.62
C ALA A 65 5.67 4.49 -21.66
N ARG A 66 5.92 4.43 -20.34
CA ARG A 66 5.16 5.20 -19.34
C ARG A 66 5.38 6.72 -19.43
N LYS A 67 6.56 7.17 -19.89
CA LYS A 67 6.89 8.59 -20.03
C LYS A 67 6.32 9.22 -21.30
N ILE A 68 6.13 8.43 -22.36
CA ILE A 68 5.48 8.90 -23.59
C ILE A 68 3.96 8.91 -23.36
N ARG A 69 3.47 9.90 -22.59
CA ARG A 69 2.03 10.22 -22.58
C ARG A 69 1.65 10.76 -23.97
N PRO A 70 0.57 10.29 -24.61
CA PRO A 70 0.10 10.93 -25.83
C PRO A 70 -0.30 12.40 -25.53
N PRO A 71 -0.07 13.34 -26.46
CA PRO A 71 -0.43 14.73 -26.25
C PRO A 71 -1.93 14.84 -26.00
N ARG A 72 -2.32 15.45 -24.87
CA ARG A 72 -3.72 15.75 -24.57
C ARG A 72 -4.23 16.75 -25.60
N VAL A 73 -4.94 16.27 -26.62
CA VAL A 73 -5.76 17.10 -27.49
C VAL A 73 -6.85 17.71 -26.61
N ARG A 74 -6.80 19.03 -26.38
CA ARG A 74 -7.88 19.74 -25.70
C ARG A 74 -9.12 19.68 -26.60
N PRO A 75 -10.25 19.10 -26.16
CA PRO A 75 -11.49 19.24 -26.91
C PRO A 75 -11.89 20.73 -26.95
N PRO A 76 -12.51 21.19 -28.06
CA PRO A 76 -12.96 22.58 -28.17
C PRO A 76 -14.00 22.91 -27.08
N PRO A 77 -14.13 24.20 -26.70
CA PRO A 77 -15.06 24.61 -25.66
C PRO A 77 -16.50 24.22 -26.05
N PRO A 78 -17.30 23.63 -25.13
CA PRO A 78 -18.67 23.27 -25.45
C PRO A 78 -19.52 24.53 -25.70
N GLU A 79 -20.35 24.48 -26.75
CA GLU A 79 -21.39 25.49 -27.00
C GLU A 79 -22.31 25.61 -25.79
N ARG A 80 -22.64 26.86 -25.43
CA ARG A 80 -23.52 27.15 -24.29
C ARG A 80 -24.91 26.57 -24.57
N LEU A 81 -25.26 25.53 -23.82
CA LEU A 81 -26.61 24.96 -23.85
C LEU A 81 -27.63 25.99 -23.36
N PRO A 82 -28.85 26.03 -23.96
CA PRO A 82 -29.92 26.89 -23.49
C PRO A 82 -30.38 26.50 -22.08
N PRO A 83 -30.94 27.44 -21.29
CA PRO A 83 -31.37 27.20 -19.92
C PRO A 83 -32.45 26.10 -19.88
N ARG A 84 -32.25 25.12 -18.98
CA ARG A 84 -33.19 24.00 -18.79
C ARG A 84 -34.54 24.51 -18.29
N PRO A 85 -35.67 24.02 -18.83
CA PRO A 85 -36.98 24.29 -18.26
C PRO A 85 -37.12 23.63 -16.87
N PRO A 86 -38.01 24.16 -16.01
CA PRO A 86 -38.22 23.65 -14.66
C PRO A 86 -38.73 22.20 -14.69
N ARG A 87 -38.10 21.34 -13.88
CA ARG A 87 -38.46 19.93 -13.74
C ARG A 87 -39.82 19.81 -13.04
N ILE A 88 -40.81 19.32 -13.77
CA ILE A 88 -42.01 18.72 -13.18
C ILE A 88 -41.56 17.38 -12.58
N ILE A 89 -41.81 17.19 -11.28
CA ILE A 89 -41.54 15.93 -10.60
C ILE A 89 -42.66 14.97 -11.00
N THR A 90 -42.39 14.06 -11.92
CA THR A 90 -43.20 12.86 -12.14
C THR A 90 -42.71 11.75 -11.20
N PRO A 91 -43.60 10.93 -10.60
CA PRO A 91 -43.19 9.79 -9.77
C PRO A 91 -42.48 8.74 -10.64
N PRO A 92 -41.50 7.98 -10.10
CA PRO A 92 -40.76 7.01 -10.89
C PRO A 92 -41.57 5.72 -10.99
N GLU A 93 -42.27 5.54 -12.10
CA GLU A 93 -42.60 4.22 -12.62
C GLU A 93 -41.88 4.12 -13.96
N ASP A 94 -40.80 3.33 -14.00
CA ASP A 94 -40.51 2.39 -15.08
C ASP A 94 -39.19 1.67 -14.78
N GLU A 95 -39.31 0.35 -14.68
CA GLU A 95 -38.25 -0.62 -14.49
C GLU A 95 -37.28 -0.62 -15.68
N GLU A 96 -36.07 -0.09 -15.51
CA GLU A 96 -34.99 -0.30 -16.48
C GLU A 96 -34.49 -1.75 -16.36
N VAL A 97 -34.96 -2.59 -17.27
CA VAL A 97 -34.47 -3.96 -17.50
C VAL A 97 -32.98 -3.92 -17.86
N PHE A 98 -32.14 -4.28 -16.90
CA PHE A 98 -30.68 -4.42 -17.08
C PHE A 98 -30.41 -5.57 -18.06
N ILE A 99 -29.80 -5.27 -19.21
CA ILE A 99 -29.33 -6.29 -20.17
C ILE A 99 -28.16 -7.04 -19.50
N GLY A 100 -28.47 -8.21 -18.96
CA GLY A 100 -27.60 -9.00 -18.09
C GLY A 100 -26.46 -9.70 -18.84
N VAL A 101 -25.23 -9.22 -18.62
CA VAL A 101 -24.11 -10.15 -18.49
C VAL A 101 -24.39 -10.96 -17.21
N PRO A 102 -24.39 -12.30 -17.23
CA PRO A 102 -24.58 -13.07 -16.02
C PRO A 102 -23.50 -12.70 -15.00
N ILE A 103 -23.92 -12.03 -13.92
CA ILE A 103 -23.03 -11.69 -12.81
C ILE A 103 -22.78 -13.01 -12.07
N ILE A 104 -21.68 -13.67 -12.38
CA ILE A 104 -21.23 -14.84 -11.62
C ILE A 104 -20.79 -14.32 -10.25
N PRO A 105 -21.34 -14.84 -9.13
CA PRO A 105 -20.91 -14.44 -7.80
C PRO A 105 -19.43 -14.79 -7.63
N LYS A 106 -18.56 -13.78 -7.60
CA LYS A 106 -17.15 -14.00 -7.27
C LYS A 106 -17.06 -14.28 -5.78
N GLU A 107 -16.39 -15.38 -5.41
CA GLU A 107 -16.16 -15.71 -4.01
C GLU A 107 -15.02 -14.88 -3.43
N PHE A 108 -15.06 -14.64 -2.11
CA PHE A 108 -13.98 -13.92 -1.45
C PHE A 108 -12.74 -14.82 -1.35
N PRO A 109 -11.53 -14.34 -1.68
CA PRO A 109 -10.32 -15.14 -1.65
C PRO A 109 -10.06 -15.75 -0.26
N GLU A 110 -9.84 -17.06 -0.21
CA GLU A 110 -9.63 -17.79 1.04
C GLU A 110 -8.36 -17.32 1.77
N TYR A 111 -7.31 -17.01 1.01
CA TYR A 111 -5.99 -16.57 1.47
C TYR A 111 -5.56 -15.28 0.78
N PRO A 112 -4.73 -14.45 1.44
CA PRO A 112 -4.14 -13.27 0.81
C PRO A 112 -3.10 -13.68 -0.23
N ARG A 113 -2.89 -12.82 -1.24
CA ARG A 113 -1.92 -13.08 -2.33
C ARG A 113 -0.47 -13.09 -1.85
N LYS A 114 -0.19 -12.39 -0.74
CA LYS A 114 1.11 -12.39 -0.07
C LYS A 114 0.92 -12.74 1.40
N GLY A 115 1.97 -13.27 2.03
CA GLY A 115 1.98 -13.53 3.47
C GLY A 115 1.48 -12.30 4.24
N PHE A 116 0.47 -12.51 5.09
CA PHE A 116 -0.17 -11.43 5.81
C PHE A 116 0.62 -11.11 7.06
N ILE A 117 1.21 -9.93 7.09
CA ILE A 117 1.87 -9.38 8.28
C ILE A 117 0.84 -8.47 8.96
N PRO A 118 0.70 -8.49 10.29
CA PRO A 118 -0.21 -7.59 10.98
C PRO A 118 0.02 -6.11 10.64
N SER A 119 -1.05 -5.32 10.70
CA SER A 119 -1.05 -3.88 10.41
C SER A 119 -0.58 -3.54 8.99
N ARG A 120 -1.07 -4.33 8.03
CA ARG A 120 -0.79 -4.21 6.59
C ARG A 120 -2.00 -3.64 5.85
N ARG A 121 -1.75 -2.84 4.82
CA ARG A 121 -2.75 -2.48 3.79
C ARG A 121 -2.90 -3.61 2.77
N LEU A 122 -4.09 -3.74 2.21
CA LEU A 122 -4.27 -4.53 0.99
C LEU A 122 -3.32 -4.02 -0.10
N THR A 123 -2.68 -4.94 -0.81
CA THR A 123 -1.93 -4.59 -2.01
C THR A 123 -2.89 -4.10 -3.10
N ALA A 124 -2.38 -3.36 -4.08
CA ALA A 124 -3.19 -2.89 -5.21
C ALA A 124 -3.97 -4.04 -5.87
N LEU A 125 -3.31 -5.18 -6.12
CA LEU A 125 -3.96 -6.36 -6.71
C LEU A 125 -5.05 -6.97 -5.82
N GLU A 126 -4.80 -7.10 -4.51
CA GLU A 126 -5.82 -7.59 -3.57
C GLU A 126 -7.00 -6.62 -3.49
N ARG A 127 -6.73 -5.31 -3.50
CA ARG A 127 -7.77 -4.28 -3.48
C ARG A 127 -8.61 -4.32 -4.75
N ASP A 128 -7.98 -4.46 -5.91
CA ASP A 128 -8.70 -4.53 -7.19
C ASP A 128 -9.55 -5.81 -7.27
N GLU A 129 -9.01 -6.94 -6.81
CA GLU A 129 -9.73 -8.22 -6.70
C GLU A 129 -10.91 -8.13 -5.71
N ILE A 130 -10.70 -7.54 -4.54
CA ILE A 130 -11.75 -7.34 -3.53
C ILE A 130 -12.80 -6.33 -4.01
N TRP A 131 -12.41 -5.30 -4.78
CA TRP A 131 -13.33 -4.35 -5.40
C TRP A 131 -14.23 -5.00 -6.45
N ASP A 132 -13.67 -5.88 -7.27
CA ASP A 132 -14.41 -6.68 -8.24
C ASP A 132 -15.49 -7.53 -7.55
N ILE A 133 -15.11 -8.22 -6.47
CA ILE A 133 -16.01 -9.07 -5.69
C ILE A 133 -17.09 -8.22 -5.00
N PHE A 134 -16.70 -7.10 -4.40
CA PHE A 134 -17.60 -6.13 -3.80
C PHE A 134 -18.63 -5.65 -4.82
N SER A 135 -18.16 -5.19 -5.98
CA SER A 135 -19.02 -4.68 -7.06
C SER A 135 -20.04 -5.72 -7.49
N SER A 136 -19.60 -6.97 -7.70
CA SER A 136 -20.50 -8.08 -8.03
C SER A 136 -21.58 -8.30 -6.96
N LYS A 137 -21.22 -8.27 -5.66
CA LYS A 137 -22.20 -8.45 -4.58
C LYS A 137 -23.20 -7.29 -4.49
N ILE A 138 -22.73 -6.05 -4.65
CA ILE A 138 -23.62 -4.87 -4.63
C ILE A 138 -24.58 -4.89 -5.82
N TYR A 139 -24.09 -5.26 -7.02
CA TYR A 139 -24.96 -5.45 -8.18
C TYR A 139 -26.02 -6.54 -7.93
N LEU A 140 -25.66 -7.67 -7.30
CA LEU A 140 -26.61 -8.75 -7.00
C LEU A 140 -27.71 -8.33 -6.01
N CYS A 141 -27.48 -7.31 -5.17
CA CYS A 141 -28.50 -6.74 -4.30
C CYS A 141 -29.25 -5.56 -4.92
N GLY A 142 -29.14 -5.35 -6.25
CA GLY A 142 -29.88 -4.33 -7.01
C GLY A 142 -29.33 -2.91 -6.85
N LYS A 143 -28.12 -2.76 -6.31
CA LYS A 143 -27.49 -1.46 -6.05
C LYS A 143 -26.35 -1.20 -7.04
N ARG A 144 -26.03 0.07 -7.28
CA ARG A 144 -24.90 0.47 -8.16
C ARG A 144 -23.63 0.65 -7.32
N PRO A 145 -22.58 -0.17 -7.50
CA PRO A 145 -21.38 -0.14 -6.67
C PRO A 145 -20.59 1.16 -6.77
N GLU A 146 -20.70 1.89 -7.88
CA GLU A 146 -19.99 3.16 -8.08
C GLU A 146 -20.36 4.21 -7.01
N TYR A 147 -21.60 4.14 -6.48
CA TYR A 147 -22.03 5.01 -5.39
C TYR A 147 -21.41 4.66 -4.04
N PHE A 148 -20.92 3.43 -3.87
CA PHE A 148 -20.34 2.92 -2.62
C PHE A 148 -18.81 2.79 -2.68
N LYS A 149 -18.19 3.41 -3.70
CA LYS A 149 -16.73 3.49 -3.81
C LYS A 149 -16.09 4.18 -2.59
N PRO A 150 -16.64 5.29 -2.06
CA PRO A 150 -16.09 5.93 -0.87
C PRO A 150 -16.06 5.00 0.35
N GLU A 151 -17.16 4.30 0.62
CA GLU A 151 -17.31 3.36 1.74
C GLU A 151 -16.35 2.18 1.56
N PHE A 152 -16.22 1.67 0.34
CA PHE A 152 -15.21 0.64 0.07
C PHE A 152 -13.79 1.13 0.38
N ASP A 153 -13.42 2.33 -0.08
CA ASP A 153 -12.08 2.86 0.14
C ASP A 153 -11.79 3.18 1.60
N GLU A 154 -12.79 3.68 2.34
CA GLU A 154 -12.68 3.96 3.76
C GLU A 154 -12.51 2.68 4.59
N TRP A 155 -13.26 1.62 4.28
CA TRP A 155 -13.36 0.42 5.12
C TRP A 155 -12.46 -0.73 4.72
N LEU A 156 -12.06 -0.79 3.44
CA LEU A 156 -11.25 -1.86 2.87
C LEU A 156 -10.00 -1.31 2.15
N GLY A 157 -10.14 -0.20 1.41
CA GLY A 157 -9.07 0.33 0.56
C GLY A 157 -7.91 0.99 1.33
N ASN A 158 -8.21 1.69 2.42
CA ASN A 158 -7.25 2.50 3.18
C ASN A 158 -7.07 2.00 4.64
N TYR A 159 -7.69 0.88 4.99
CA TYR A 159 -7.66 0.34 6.34
C TYR A 159 -6.45 -0.57 6.56
N LEU A 160 -5.89 -0.54 7.78
CA LEU A 160 -4.81 -1.45 8.20
C LEU A 160 -5.42 -2.65 8.88
N PHE A 161 -5.13 -3.83 8.35
CA PHE A 161 -5.67 -5.07 8.86
C PHE A 161 -4.60 -5.83 9.63
N ASN A 162 -5.00 -6.40 10.77
CA ASN A 162 -4.13 -7.24 11.59
C ASN A 162 -4.16 -8.72 11.16
N SER A 163 -5.18 -9.11 10.39
CA SER A 163 -5.31 -10.45 9.85
C SER A 163 -6.18 -10.44 8.59
N TRP A 164 -6.05 -11.49 7.78
CA TRP A 164 -6.91 -11.71 6.62
C TRP A 164 -8.38 -11.93 7.01
N GLU A 165 -8.62 -12.58 8.15
CA GLU A 165 -9.96 -12.72 8.71
C GLU A 165 -10.59 -11.37 9.09
N GLY A 166 -9.79 -10.39 9.49
CA GLY A 166 -10.25 -9.01 9.68
C GLY A 166 -10.72 -8.37 8.37
N VAL A 167 -10.02 -8.64 7.26
CA VAL A 167 -10.43 -8.17 5.92
C VAL A 167 -11.77 -8.80 5.53
N LYS A 168 -11.90 -10.13 5.69
CA LYS A 168 -13.15 -10.86 5.38
C LYS A 168 -14.34 -10.33 6.18
N ARG A 169 -14.13 -10.06 7.48
CA ARG A 169 -15.18 -9.54 8.35
C ARG A 169 -15.62 -8.14 7.92
N ASN A 170 -14.68 -7.20 7.76
CA ASN A 170 -15.00 -5.85 7.28
C ASN A 170 -15.70 -5.89 5.91
N PHE A 171 -15.26 -6.78 5.02
CA PHE A 171 -15.91 -6.95 3.72
C PHE A 171 -17.38 -7.38 3.87
N SER A 172 -17.63 -8.38 4.71
CA SER A 172 -18.99 -8.85 4.98
C SER A 172 -19.84 -7.75 5.62
N ASP A 173 -19.30 -7.02 6.60
CA ASP A 173 -20.02 -5.98 7.33
C ASP A 173 -20.43 -4.82 6.41
N VAL A 174 -19.54 -4.38 5.50
CA VAL A 174 -19.85 -3.30 4.55
C VAL A 174 -20.88 -3.76 3.51
N VAL A 175 -20.78 -5.01 3.04
CA VAL A 175 -21.79 -5.56 2.12
C VAL A 175 -23.15 -5.70 2.81
N ASP A 176 -23.18 -6.20 4.04
CA ASP A 176 -24.41 -6.33 4.84
C ASP A 176 -25.04 -4.96 5.12
N LEU A 177 -24.22 -3.95 5.44
CA LEU A 177 -24.69 -2.58 5.64
C LEU A 177 -25.37 -2.05 4.37
N ILE A 178 -24.74 -2.21 3.21
CA ILE A 178 -25.25 -1.66 1.96
C ILE A 178 -26.47 -2.44 1.46
N CYS A 179 -26.39 -3.77 1.43
CA CYS A 179 -27.41 -4.61 0.83
C CYS A 179 -28.59 -4.92 1.77
N LEU A 180 -28.37 -4.98 3.08
CA LEU A 180 -29.42 -5.29 4.06
C LEU A 180 -29.87 -4.06 4.87
N GLU A 181 -29.28 -2.89 4.62
CA GLU A 181 -29.57 -1.62 5.32
C GLU A 181 -29.55 -1.77 6.84
N LYS A 182 -28.77 -2.72 7.35
CA LYS A 182 -28.60 -2.91 8.78
C LYS A 182 -27.91 -1.67 9.34
N GLU A 183 -28.49 -1.08 10.39
CA GLU A 183 -27.75 -0.19 11.30
C GLU A 183 -26.69 -1.02 12.03
N VAL A 184 -25.64 -1.40 11.32
CA VAL A 184 -24.39 -1.75 11.96
C VAL A 184 -23.96 -0.47 12.67
N LYS A 185 -23.70 -0.52 13.98
CA LYS A 185 -22.92 0.53 14.64
C LYS A 185 -21.55 0.54 13.98
N LEU A 186 -21.46 1.22 12.85
CA LEU A 186 -20.24 1.52 12.16
C LEU A 186 -19.49 2.41 13.13
N LEU A 187 -18.51 1.81 13.77
CA LEU A 187 -17.40 2.56 14.25
C LEU A 187 -16.47 2.67 13.05
N PRO A 188 -16.47 3.76 12.26
CA PRO A 188 -15.18 4.26 11.84
C PRO A 188 -14.53 4.67 13.16
N ARG A 189 -13.95 3.69 13.87
CA ARG A 189 -12.93 4.00 14.85
C ARG A 189 -11.87 4.62 13.99
N ALA A 190 -11.91 5.96 13.85
CA ALA A 190 -10.68 6.74 13.86
C ALA A 190 -9.77 5.97 14.79
N LEU A 191 -8.67 5.46 14.24
CA LEU A 191 -7.82 4.51 14.95
C LEU A 191 -7.74 5.04 16.38
N PRO A 192 -8.16 4.25 17.39
CA PRO A 192 -8.08 4.70 18.77
C PRO A 192 -6.69 5.30 18.94
N THR A 193 -6.54 6.38 19.69
CA THR A 193 -5.22 6.97 19.95
C THR A 193 -4.21 5.87 20.31
N GLU A 194 -4.67 4.81 20.98
CA GLU A 194 -4.01 3.53 21.24
C GLU A 194 -3.37 2.85 19.99
N VAL A 195 -4.02 2.80 18.82
CA VAL A 195 -3.45 2.18 17.61
C VAL A 195 -2.46 3.10 16.90
N ILE A 196 -2.66 4.42 16.93
CA ILE A 196 -1.62 5.37 16.44
C ILE A 196 -0.41 5.29 17.36
N ASP A 197 -0.62 5.19 18.67
CA ASP A 197 0.43 4.98 19.66
C ASP A 197 1.17 3.67 19.42
N GLU A 198 0.46 2.55 19.21
CA GLU A 198 1.07 1.26 18.87
C GLU A 198 1.91 1.34 17.60
N LEU A 199 1.43 2.05 16.57
CA LEU A 199 2.19 2.27 15.33
C LEU A 199 3.44 3.11 15.58
N ILE A 200 3.33 4.19 16.35
CA ILE A 200 4.47 5.02 16.75
C ILE A 200 5.47 4.19 17.54
N HIS A 201 5.00 3.40 18.51
CA HIS A 201 5.83 2.51 19.32
C HIS A 201 6.54 1.49 18.45
N TRP A 202 5.84 0.90 17.48
CA TRP A 202 6.44 -0.04 16.53
C TRP A 202 7.50 0.64 15.65
N ILE A 203 7.21 1.80 15.07
CA ILE A 203 8.13 2.58 14.23
C ILE A 203 9.40 2.96 15.01
N THR A 204 9.29 3.19 16.31
CA THR A 204 10.39 3.62 17.17
C THR A 204 11.02 2.48 18.00
N SER A 205 10.53 1.25 17.82
CA SER A 205 10.96 0.05 18.56
C SER A 205 12.29 -0.53 18.07
N ILE A 206 12.83 -1.47 18.85
CA ILE A 206 14.02 -2.25 18.50
C ILE A 206 13.94 -2.98 17.15
N ASN A 207 12.74 -3.27 16.64
CA ASN A 207 12.53 -3.97 15.37
C ASN A 207 12.92 -3.12 14.15
N THR A 208 13.14 -1.82 14.34
CA THR A 208 13.60 -0.90 13.29
C THR A 208 15.12 -0.69 13.29
N ILE A 209 15.82 -1.44 14.14
CA ILE A 209 17.27 -1.47 14.21
C ILE A 209 17.84 -2.28 13.04
N GLU A 210 18.51 -1.57 12.14
CA GLU A 210 19.32 -2.21 11.10
C GLU A 210 20.67 -2.63 11.73
N VAL A 211 20.82 -3.92 12.04
CA VAL A 211 22.10 -4.48 12.48
C VAL A 211 22.96 -4.76 11.26
N ARG A 212 23.99 -3.93 11.03
CA ARG A 212 25.03 -4.24 10.05
C ARG A 212 26.11 -5.10 10.67
N ILE A 213 26.03 -6.40 10.36
CA ILE A 213 26.92 -7.47 10.85
C ILE A 213 28.40 -7.12 10.63
N ASP A 214 28.74 -6.47 9.52
CA ASP A 214 30.14 -6.21 9.13
C ASP A 214 30.82 -5.06 9.89
N THR A 215 30.09 -4.24 10.65
CA THR A 215 30.68 -3.03 11.27
C THR A 215 30.45 -2.89 12.77
N LYS A 216 29.78 -3.86 13.44
CA LYS A 216 29.25 -3.71 14.81
C LYS A 216 28.47 -2.40 15.04
N LYS A 217 28.06 -1.70 13.97
CA LYS A 217 27.31 -0.44 14.05
C LYS A 217 25.84 -0.76 13.97
N ILE A 218 25.18 -0.60 15.10
CA ILE A 218 23.73 -0.64 15.26
C ILE A 218 23.20 0.69 14.66
N LYS A 219 22.51 0.63 13.52
CA LYS A 219 21.84 1.81 12.94
C LYS A 219 20.38 1.80 13.35
N ARG A 220 20.02 2.68 14.29
CA ARG A 220 18.62 2.92 14.66
C ARG A 220 17.97 3.88 13.64
N LYS A 221 16.74 3.56 13.23
CA LYS A 221 15.84 4.43 12.46
C LYS A 221 14.48 4.36 13.14
N PRO A 222 13.68 5.43 13.22
CA PRO A 222 13.96 6.78 12.73
C PRO A 222 14.96 7.54 13.60
N LYS A 223 15.59 8.58 13.04
CA LYS A 223 16.53 9.45 13.76
C LYS A 223 15.91 10.73 14.29
N THR A 224 14.78 11.14 13.71
CA THR A 224 14.04 12.34 14.06
C THR A 224 12.55 12.05 14.11
N ILE A 225 11.76 12.91 14.74
CA ILE A 225 10.29 12.79 14.76
C ILE A 225 9.73 12.90 13.35
N GLU A 226 10.31 13.75 12.52
CA GLU A 226 9.86 13.95 11.14
C GLU A 226 9.96 12.65 10.34
N GLU A 227 10.99 11.83 10.56
CA GLU A 227 11.08 10.49 9.95
C GLU A 227 10.02 9.50 10.51
N VAL A 228 9.49 9.72 11.72
CA VAL A 228 8.35 8.97 12.26
C VAL A 228 7.06 9.42 11.57
N ILE A 229 6.85 10.73 11.45
CA ILE A 229 5.69 11.34 10.80
C ILE A 229 5.64 10.95 9.33
N ASP A 230 6.75 11.07 8.60
CA ASP A 230 6.85 10.68 7.19
C ASP A 230 6.45 9.21 6.98
N LYS A 231 6.86 8.32 7.89
CA LYS A 231 6.46 6.90 7.85
C LYS A 231 4.97 6.70 8.15
N LEU A 232 4.42 7.45 9.12
CA LEU A 232 2.99 7.42 9.40
C LEU A 232 2.21 7.92 8.17
N ASP A 233 2.67 8.97 7.50
CA ASP A 233 2.10 9.50 6.27
C ASP A 233 2.22 8.51 5.09
N GLU A 234 3.34 7.79 4.95
CA GLU A 234 3.48 6.66 4.00
C GLU A 234 2.44 5.56 4.28
N MET A 235 2.11 5.35 5.56
CA MET A 235 1.05 4.45 6.02
C MET A 235 -0.34 5.11 6.01
N GLY A 236 -0.45 6.34 5.46
CA GLY A 236 -1.61 7.22 5.38
C GLY A 236 -2.27 7.49 6.72
N LYS A 237 -1.44 7.73 7.73
CA LYS A 237 -1.82 8.20 9.06
C LYS A 237 -1.15 9.56 9.25
N THR A 238 -1.96 10.60 9.19
CA THR A 238 -1.53 11.94 9.56
C THR A 238 -1.48 12.02 11.09
N ALA A 239 -0.34 12.40 11.64
CA ALA A 239 -0.19 12.65 13.07
C ALA A 239 0.62 13.93 13.28
N ASP A 240 0.19 14.76 14.23
CA ASP A 240 0.92 15.96 14.59
C ASP A 240 2.16 15.60 15.41
N ARG A 241 3.17 16.48 15.34
CA ARG A 241 4.43 16.28 16.09
C ARG A 241 4.19 16.10 17.58
N GLU A 242 3.26 16.85 18.16
CA GLU A 242 2.92 16.79 19.58
C GLU A 242 2.30 15.44 19.95
N ASP A 243 1.42 14.90 19.11
CA ASP A 243 0.81 13.58 19.31
C ASP A 243 1.85 12.48 19.29
N VAL A 244 2.81 12.56 18.35
CA VAL A 244 3.91 11.59 18.28
C VAL A 244 4.79 11.60 19.53
N ILE A 245 5.10 12.79 20.05
CA ILE A 245 5.84 12.94 21.31
C ILE A 245 5.04 12.37 22.48
N ALA A 246 3.76 12.71 22.58
CA ALA A 246 2.89 12.25 23.65
C ALA A 246 2.73 10.72 23.65
N ALA A 247 2.65 10.11 22.47
CA ALA A 247 2.61 8.66 22.28
C ALA A 247 3.91 7.99 22.78
N ILE A 248 5.08 8.54 22.42
CA ILE A 248 6.38 8.02 22.86
C ILE A 248 6.51 8.13 24.39
N LYS A 249 6.13 9.28 24.97
CA LYS A 249 6.15 9.50 26.43
C LYS A 249 5.25 8.50 27.16
N ARG A 250 4.02 8.29 26.67
CA ARG A 250 3.08 7.31 27.24
C ARG A 250 3.61 5.88 27.15
N GLY A 251 4.11 5.48 25.98
CA GLY A 251 4.68 4.15 25.78
C GLY A 251 5.88 3.86 26.69
N TRP A 252 6.68 4.90 26.98
CA TRP A 252 7.81 4.80 27.90
C TRP A 252 7.35 4.66 29.36
N ALA A 253 6.42 5.52 29.80
CA ALA A 253 5.87 5.50 31.15
C ALA A 253 5.16 4.16 31.45
N GLU A 254 4.40 3.65 30.48
CA GLU A 254 3.68 2.37 30.56
C GLU A 254 4.59 1.14 30.37
N LYS A 255 5.88 1.35 30.05
CA LYS A 255 6.87 0.29 29.78
C LYS A 255 6.37 -0.72 28.75
N VAL A 256 5.85 -0.21 27.63
CA VAL A 256 5.41 -1.04 26.50
C VAL A 256 6.55 -2.00 26.13
N PRO A 257 6.30 -3.31 25.91
CA PRO A 257 7.35 -4.33 25.77
C PRO A 257 8.44 -3.97 24.74
N ASN A 258 8.04 -3.28 23.67
CA ASN A 258 8.90 -2.83 22.59
C ASN A 258 9.85 -1.68 22.96
N TYR A 259 9.56 -0.93 24.03
CA TYR A 259 10.35 0.20 24.53
C TYR A 259 11.25 -0.17 25.71
N VAL A 260 10.94 -1.23 26.46
CA VAL A 260 11.78 -1.74 27.56
C VAL A 260 13.21 -2.05 27.08
N VAL A 261 13.36 -2.44 25.81
CA VAL A 261 14.65 -2.79 25.20
C VAL A 261 15.28 -1.63 24.43
N VAL A 262 14.59 -0.50 24.31
CA VAL A 262 15.09 0.70 23.65
C VAL A 262 15.80 1.58 24.68
N GLU A 263 16.99 2.07 24.35
CA GLU A 263 17.71 2.97 25.25
C GLU A 263 16.94 4.29 25.44
N LYS A 264 16.76 4.70 26.70
CA LYS A 264 16.15 5.99 27.09
C LYS A 264 16.77 7.15 26.30
N SER A 265 18.10 7.20 26.23
CA SER A 265 18.86 8.24 25.53
C SER A 265 18.55 8.35 24.04
N TYR A 266 18.10 7.27 23.40
CA TYR A 266 17.68 7.31 22.00
C TYR A 266 16.31 7.95 21.85
N LEU A 267 15.34 7.58 22.69
CA LEU A 267 14.01 8.17 22.64
C LEU A 267 14.05 9.65 23.01
N GLU A 268 14.84 10.04 24.01
CA GLU A 268 15.08 11.45 24.36
C GLU A 268 15.69 12.24 23.20
N LYS A 269 16.66 11.64 22.49
CA LYS A 269 17.27 12.26 21.31
C LYS A 269 16.31 12.35 20.13
N LEU A 270 15.39 11.39 20.02
CA LEU A 270 14.34 11.35 19.01
C LEU A 270 13.31 12.46 19.25
N ILE A 271 12.83 12.62 20.49
CA ILE A 271 11.81 13.62 20.81
C ILE A 271 12.38 15.02 21.09
N GLY A 272 13.67 15.11 21.42
CA GLY A 272 14.36 16.36 21.75
C GLY A 272 14.16 16.85 23.19
N GLU A 273 13.59 16.01 24.05
CA GLU A 273 13.20 16.33 25.44
C GLU A 273 13.51 15.14 26.37
N PRO A 274 13.74 15.39 27.68
CA PRO A 274 13.94 14.32 28.64
C PRO A 274 12.67 13.49 28.84
N LEU A 275 12.84 12.19 29.04
CA LEU A 275 11.76 11.27 29.44
C LEU A 275 11.80 11.10 30.95
N GLU A 276 10.65 11.15 31.62
CA GLU A 276 10.57 10.85 33.06
C GLU A 276 10.61 9.34 33.29
#